data_AF-A0A938M221-F1
#
_entry.id   AF-A0A938M221-F1
#
_cell.length_a   1.000
_cell.length_b   1.000
_cell.length_c   1.000
_cell.angle_alpha   90.00
_cell.angle_beta   90.00
_cell.angle_gamma   90.00
#
_symmetry.space_group_name_H-M   'P 1'
#
loop_
_entity.id
_entity.type
_entity.pdbx_description
1 polymer ?
#
loop_
_entity_poly.entity_id
_entity_poly.type
_entity_poly.pdbx_seq_one_letter_code
_entity_poly.pdbx_strand_id
1 'polypeptide(L)'
;LGRPLAKWPQDVLSDKQAQEAWRQFRCDNITRLVREVHDEVRRVAPKCMISAAVFNNYPACRDSVGQDWKLWIEKGYLDFVCPMNYTASDAQFAALVKNQLDLVQGRIPCYPGIGLLEGLGPVGAVRQIQITRQCRTGGFVLWSVYPQYMDIYPHLGKGILAR
;
A
#
# COMPACT_ATOMS: atom_id res chain seq x y z
N LEU A 1 -11.00 17.16 16.22
CA LEU A 1 -11.92 16.95 17.36
C LEU A 1 -12.91 18.09 17.58
N GLY A 2 -12.73 19.28 16.99
CA GLY A 2 -13.70 20.39 17.10
C GLY A 2 -13.79 21.05 18.48
N ARG A 3 -13.05 20.54 19.48
CA ARG A 3 -12.98 21.06 20.84
C ARG A 3 -11.53 20.99 21.36
N PRO A 4 -11.12 21.91 22.25
CA PRO A 4 -9.83 21.83 22.92
C PRO A 4 -9.77 20.62 23.85
N LEU A 5 -8.57 20.04 24.00
CA LEU A 5 -8.27 19.00 24.98
C LEU A 5 -7.26 19.57 25.98
N ALA A 6 -7.52 19.42 27.27
CA ALA A 6 -6.73 20.07 28.31
C ALA A 6 -5.45 19.29 28.63
N LYS A 7 -5.49 17.95 28.56
CA LYS A 7 -4.39 17.05 28.91
C LYS A 7 -4.06 16.15 27.72
N TRP A 8 -3.44 16.71 26.70
CA TRP A 8 -2.94 15.95 25.56
C TRP A 8 -1.67 15.14 25.91
N PRO A 9 -1.51 13.89 25.45
CA PRO A 9 -2.46 13.06 24.69
C PRO A 9 -3.42 12.25 25.57
N GLN A 10 -3.31 12.33 26.90
CA GLN A 10 -4.04 11.49 27.84
C GLN A 10 -5.55 11.52 27.65
N ASP A 11 -6.14 12.71 27.42
CA ASP A 11 -7.58 12.87 27.20
C ASP A 11 -8.08 12.07 25.98
N VAL A 12 -7.25 11.91 24.95
CA VAL A 12 -7.56 11.02 23.82
C VAL A 12 -7.37 9.57 24.23
N LEU A 13 -6.27 9.25 24.90
CA LEU A 13 -5.95 7.86 25.24
C LEU A 13 -6.92 7.24 26.25
N SER A 14 -7.56 8.02 27.12
CA SER A 14 -8.48 7.50 28.14
C SER A 14 -9.96 7.45 27.73
N ASP A 15 -10.35 8.16 26.67
CA ASP A 15 -11.75 8.22 26.21
C ASP A 15 -11.93 7.59 24.82
N LYS A 16 -12.74 6.53 24.74
CA LYS A 16 -12.94 5.78 23.48
C LYS A 16 -13.52 6.65 22.36
N GLN A 17 -14.41 7.60 22.69
CA GLN A 17 -14.98 8.49 21.69
C GLN A 17 -13.92 9.47 21.14
N ALA A 18 -13.09 10.03 22.01
CA ALA A 18 -11.96 10.87 21.62
C ALA A 18 -10.91 10.08 20.83
N GLN A 19 -10.63 8.81 21.17
CA GLN A 19 -9.75 7.94 20.37
C GLN A 19 -10.26 7.78 18.94
N GLU A 20 -11.54 7.45 18.76
CA GLU A 20 -12.12 7.24 17.43
C GLU A 20 -12.12 8.53 16.62
N ALA A 21 -12.56 9.63 17.23
CA ALA A 21 -12.58 10.92 16.56
C ALA A 21 -11.16 11.43 16.23
N TRP A 22 -10.13 11.04 17.01
CA TRP A 22 -8.73 11.29 16.69
C TRP A 22 -8.23 10.44 15.52
N ARG A 23 -8.57 9.14 15.49
CA ARG A 23 -8.25 8.25 14.36
C ARG A 23 -8.87 8.77 13.07
N GLN A 24 -10.16 9.11 13.10
CA GLN A 24 -10.87 9.70 11.96
C GLN A 24 -10.20 11.00 11.51
N PHE A 25 -9.88 11.90 12.44
CA PHE A 25 -9.19 13.15 12.10
C PHE A 25 -7.85 12.92 11.38
N ARG A 26 -7.06 11.92 11.78
CA ARG A 26 -5.81 11.57 11.06
C ARG A 26 -6.10 11.02 9.67
N CYS A 27 -7.07 10.12 9.54
CA CYS A 27 -7.51 9.60 8.25
C CYS A 27 -7.99 10.69 7.30
N ASP A 28 -8.80 11.62 7.80
CA ASP A 28 -9.35 12.71 7.00
C ASP A 28 -8.26 13.65 6.50
N ASN A 29 -7.26 13.95 7.33
CA ASN A 29 -6.14 14.80 6.93
C ASN A 29 -5.29 14.16 5.82
N ILE A 30 -4.97 12.87 5.94
CA ILE A 30 -4.20 12.16 4.90
C ILE A 30 -5.04 12.05 3.63
N THR A 31 -6.32 11.71 3.75
CA THR A 31 -7.25 11.62 2.60
C THR A 31 -7.41 12.97 1.90
N ARG A 32 -7.48 14.07 2.66
CA ARG A 32 -7.52 15.43 2.10
C ARG A 32 -6.26 15.72 1.29
N LEU A 33 -5.08 15.39 1.80
CA LEU A 33 -3.82 15.57 1.07
C LEU A 33 -3.81 14.75 -0.23
N VAL A 34 -4.22 13.48 -0.19
CA VAL A 34 -4.30 12.62 -1.38
C VAL A 34 -5.23 13.22 -2.43
N ARG A 35 -6.40 13.72 -2.01
CA ARG A 35 -7.35 14.43 -2.90
C ARG A 35 -6.74 15.70 -3.49
N GLU A 36 -6.10 16.54 -2.68
CA GLU A 36 -5.52 17.81 -3.15
C GLU A 36 -4.38 17.57 -4.16
N VAL A 37 -3.54 16.56 -3.92
CA VAL A 37 -2.53 16.11 -4.88
C VAL A 37 -3.18 15.61 -6.17
N HIS A 38 -4.23 14.78 -6.06
CA HIS A 38 -4.99 14.32 -7.21
C HIS A 38 -5.52 15.50 -8.05
N ASP A 39 -6.26 16.42 -7.41
CA ASP A 39 -6.90 17.54 -8.08
C ASP A 39 -5.87 18.42 -8.81
N GLU A 40 -4.74 18.69 -8.16
CA GLU A 40 -3.66 19.48 -8.74
C GLU A 40 -2.96 18.75 -9.90
N VAL A 41 -2.65 17.46 -9.76
CA VAL A 41 -2.06 16.67 -10.86
C VAL A 41 -2.99 16.59 -12.05
N ARG A 42 -4.30 16.38 -11.84
CA ARG A 42 -5.29 16.41 -12.93
C ARG A 42 -5.36 17.77 -13.61
N ARG A 43 -5.14 18.85 -12.88
CA ARG A 43 -5.11 20.22 -13.42
C ARG A 43 -3.86 20.50 -14.26
N VAL A 44 -2.67 20.15 -13.79
CA VAL A 44 -1.40 20.55 -14.41
C VAL A 44 -0.77 19.50 -15.32
N ALA A 45 -1.07 18.22 -15.08
CA ALA A 45 -0.48 17.09 -15.78
C ALA A 45 -1.49 15.94 -15.93
N PRO A 46 -2.59 16.12 -16.69
CA PRO A 46 -3.71 15.17 -16.74
C PRO A 46 -3.35 13.75 -17.20
N LYS A 47 -2.22 13.58 -17.89
CA LYS A 47 -1.70 12.27 -18.34
C LYS A 47 -0.78 11.60 -17.31
N CYS A 48 -0.38 12.29 -16.25
CA CYS A 48 0.43 11.73 -15.18
C CYS A 48 -0.41 10.73 -14.39
N MET A 49 0.13 9.54 -14.16
CA MET A 49 -0.51 8.54 -13.33
C MET A 49 -0.23 8.79 -11.84
N ILE A 50 -1.23 8.58 -11.00
CA ILE A 50 -1.16 8.75 -9.56
C ILE A 50 -1.23 7.39 -8.91
N SER A 51 -0.27 7.09 -8.04
CA SER A 51 -0.26 5.87 -7.25
C SER A 51 0.12 6.15 -5.81
N ALA A 52 -0.13 5.17 -4.94
CA ALA A 52 0.26 5.23 -3.53
C ALA A 52 0.87 3.91 -3.07
N ALA A 53 2.02 3.99 -2.39
CA ALA A 53 2.55 2.91 -1.58
C ALA A 53 1.80 2.88 -0.24
N VAL A 54 1.06 1.80 0.03
CA VAL A 54 0.10 1.73 1.15
C VAL A 54 0.42 0.60 2.11
N PHE A 55 0.02 0.74 3.37
CA PHE A 55 0.10 -0.34 4.34
C PHE A 55 -0.84 -1.49 3.97
N ASN A 56 -0.34 -2.71 4.12
CA ASN A 56 -0.97 -3.92 3.58
C ASN A 56 -2.18 -4.43 4.37
N ASN A 57 -2.36 -3.99 5.62
CA ASN A 57 -3.26 -4.58 6.60
C ASN A 57 -4.58 -3.80 6.77
N TYR A 58 -5.27 -3.51 5.68
CA TYR A 58 -6.57 -2.85 5.75
C TYR A 58 -7.63 -3.78 6.40
N PRO A 59 -8.54 -3.27 7.25
CA PRO A 59 -8.73 -1.87 7.64
C PRO A 59 -7.85 -1.40 8.80
N ALA A 60 -7.02 -2.25 9.41
CA ALA A 60 -6.21 -1.86 10.57
C ALA A 60 -5.22 -0.71 10.27
N CYS A 61 -4.74 -0.58 9.02
CA CYS A 61 -3.92 0.56 8.59
C CYS A 61 -4.64 1.91 8.69
N ARG A 62 -5.97 1.94 8.53
CA ARG A 62 -6.78 3.14 8.69
C ARG A 62 -6.59 3.69 10.10
N ASP A 63 -6.78 2.85 11.09
CA ASP A 63 -6.73 3.25 12.49
C ASP A 63 -5.30 3.44 13.01
N SER A 64 -4.36 2.62 12.58
CA SER A 64 -2.98 2.67 13.07
C SER A 64 -2.20 3.83 12.44
N VAL A 65 -2.19 3.93 11.11
CA VAL A 65 -1.34 4.87 10.35
C VAL A 65 -2.14 5.95 9.61
N GLY A 66 -3.47 5.92 9.66
CA GLY A 66 -4.32 6.94 9.03
C GLY A 66 -4.57 6.71 7.53
N GLN A 67 -4.20 5.56 6.98
CA GLN A 67 -4.33 5.31 5.54
C GLN A 67 -5.66 4.60 5.22
N ASP A 68 -6.61 5.35 4.67
CA ASP A 68 -7.86 4.82 4.13
C ASP A 68 -7.76 4.63 2.61
N TRP A 69 -6.84 3.75 2.20
CA TRP A 69 -6.55 3.59 0.78
C TRP A 69 -7.71 3.00 -0.01
N LYS A 70 -8.59 2.21 0.63
CA LYS A 70 -9.81 1.72 -0.02
C LYS A 70 -10.71 2.90 -0.41
N LEU A 71 -10.91 3.87 0.49
CA LEU A 71 -11.66 5.09 0.18
C LEU A 71 -11.01 5.87 -0.98
N TRP A 72 -9.69 5.96 -1.03
CA TRP A 72 -8.98 6.67 -2.11
C TRP A 72 -9.25 6.03 -3.48
N ILE A 73 -9.32 4.70 -3.54
CA ILE A 73 -9.72 3.95 -4.74
C ILE A 73 -11.18 4.23 -5.11
N GLU A 74 -12.09 4.15 -4.13
CA GLU A 74 -13.53 4.36 -4.35
C GLU A 74 -13.85 5.79 -4.82
N LYS A 75 -13.03 6.77 -4.42
CA LYS A 75 -13.15 8.16 -4.87
C LYS A 75 -12.41 8.46 -6.17
N GLY A 76 -11.69 7.49 -6.74
CA GLY A 76 -10.96 7.66 -7.99
C GLY A 76 -9.70 8.52 -7.87
N TYR A 77 -9.12 8.65 -6.67
CA TYR A 77 -7.93 9.49 -6.46
C TYR A 77 -6.63 8.83 -6.96
N LEU A 78 -6.65 7.52 -7.20
CA LEU A 78 -5.49 6.74 -7.63
C LEU A 78 -5.78 6.03 -8.95
N ASP A 79 -4.79 5.98 -9.83
CA ASP A 79 -4.82 5.18 -11.05
C ASP A 79 -4.38 3.72 -10.79
N PHE A 80 -3.55 3.48 -9.78
CA PHE A 80 -3.19 2.14 -9.28
C PHE A 80 -2.71 2.21 -7.82
N VAL A 81 -2.76 1.08 -7.11
CA VAL A 81 -2.34 0.99 -5.70
C VAL A 81 -1.18 0.01 -5.52
N CYS A 82 -0.27 0.30 -4.58
CA CYS A 82 0.91 -0.52 -4.32
C CYS A 82 1.01 -0.91 -2.82
N PRO A 83 0.31 -1.97 -2.37
CA PRO A 83 0.42 -2.43 -0.99
C PRO A 83 1.82 -2.96 -0.65
N MET A 84 2.42 -2.51 0.45
CA MET A 84 3.75 -2.92 0.91
C MET A 84 3.73 -4.31 1.57
N ASN A 85 3.67 -5.37 0.78
CA ASN A 85 3.57 -6.76 1.25
C ASN A 85 4.94 -7.36 1.62
N TYR A 86 5.69 -6.66 2.45
CA TYR A 86 7.07 -7.01 2.78
C TYR A 86 7.14 -8.16 3.78
N THR A 87 7.07 -9.38 3.27
CA THR A 87 7.21 -10.62 4.04
C THR A 87 8.06 -11.63 3.27
N ALA A 88 8.81 -12.46 4.00
CA ALA A 88 9.53 -13.60 3.43
C ALA A 88 8.62 -14.84 3.22
N SER A 89 7.40 -14.84 3.76
CA SER A 89 6.47 -15.97 3.68
C SER A 89 5.58 -15.88 2.44
N ASP A 90 5.71 -16.84 1.53
CA ASP A 90 4.89 -16.95 0.32
C ASP A 90 3.40 -17.12 0.64
N ALA A 91 3.07 -17.88 1.70
CA ALA A 91 1.69 -18.08 2.12
C ALA A 91 1.07 -16.78 2.65
N GLN A 92 1.81 -16.03 3.47
CA GLN A 92 1.36 -14.73 3.98
C GLN A 92 1.21 -13.73 2.82
N PHE A 93 2.18 -13.69 1.91
CA PHE A 93 2.13 -12.84 0.73
C PHE A 93 0.90 -13.13 -0.12
N ALA A 94 0.63 -14.40 -0.44
CA ALA A 94 -0.55 -14.81 -1.22
C ALA A 94 -1.86 -14.43 -0.54
N ALA A 95 -1.96 -14.58 0.80
CA ALA A 95 -3.14 -14.19 1.56
C ALA A 95 -3.39 -12.68 1.50
N LEU A 96 -2.34 -11.87 1.66
CA LEU A 96 -2.40 -10.41 1.53
C LEU A 96 -2.87 -9.99 0.13
N VAL A 97 -2.27 -10.56 -0.92
CA VAL A 97 -2.65 -10.25 -2.31
C VAL A 97 -4.13 -10.55 -2.58
N LYS A 98 -4.63 -11.72 -2.15
CA LYS A 98 -6.05 -12.08 -2.33
C LYS A 98 -6.97 -11.10 -1.62
N ASN A 99 -6.70 -10.80 -0.35
CA ASN A 99 -7.49 -9.84 0.42
C ASN A 99 -7.50 -8.45 -0.23
N GLN A 100 -6.36 -7.99 -0.74
CA GLN A 100 -6.26 -6.71 -1.41
C GLN A 100 -7.06 -6.67 -2.72
N LEU A 101 -7.02 -7.74 -3.52
CA LEU A 101 -7.83 -7.85 -4.72
C LEU A 101 -9.33 -7.84 -4.40
N ASP A 102 -9.75 -8.49 -3.32
CA ASP A 102 -11.15 -8.45 -2.84
C ASP A 102 -11.59 -7.05 -2.39
N LEU A 103 -10.67 -6.24 -1.84
CA LEU A 103 -10.94 -4.85 -1.45
C LEU A 103 -10.97 -3.90 -2.67
N VAL A 104 -10.07 -4.10 -3.63
CA VAL A 104 -10.00 -3.29 -4.87
C VAL A 104 -11.17 -3.59 -5.81
N GLN A 105 -11.60 -4.85 -5.87
CA GLN A 105 -12.68 -5.35 -6.74
C GLN A 105 -12.50 -4.96 -8.22
N GLY A 106 -11.25 -4.99 -8.71
CA GLY A 106 -10.93 -4.68 -10.10
C GLY A 106 -11.14 -3.23 -10.54
N ARG A 107 -11.40 -2.29 -9.61
CA ARG A 107 -11.58 -0.86 -9.95
C ARG A 107 -10.34 -0.23 -10.56
N ILE A 108 -9.17 -0.60 -10.05
CA ILE A 108 -7.85 -0.16 -10.52
C ILE A 108 -6.86 -1.32 -10.42
N PRO A 109 -5.71 -1.28 -11.14
CA PRO A 109 -4.63 -2.22 -10.92
C PRO A 109 -4.09 -2.17 -9.47
N CYS A 110 -3.77 -3.34 -8.94
CA CYS A 110 -3.14 -3.50 -7.62
C CYS A 110 -1.78 -4.15 -7.85
N TYR A 111 -0.69 -3.47 -7.51
CA TYR A 111 0.67 -3.98 -7.69
C TYR A 111 1.31 -4.26 -6.33
N PRO A 112 1.24 -5.50 -5.82
CA PRO A 112 1.82 -5.87 -4.55
C PRO A 112 3.32 -5.61 -4.50
N GLY A 113 3.78 -4.93 -3.45
CA GLY A 113 5.18 -4.70 -3.15
C GLY A 113 5.83 -5.93 -2.55
N ILE A 114 6.87 -6.45 -3.22
CA ILE A 114 7.72 -7.55 -2.78
C ILE A 114 8.96 -6.95 -2.12
N GLY A 115 9.13 -7.27 -0.84
CA GLY A 115 10.27 -6.84 -0.04
C GLY A 115 11.47 -7.77 -0.24
N LEU A 116 12.53 -7.34 -0.93
CA LEU A 116 13.86 -7.98 -0.95
C LEU A 116 14.55 -7.83 0.43
N LEU A 117 13.91 -8.39 1.44
CA LEU A 117 14.37 -8.43 2.82
C LEU A 117 15.31 -9.63 3.03
N GLU A 118 16.04 -9.58 4.14
CA GLU A 118 16.76 -10.74 4.65
C GLU A 118 15.79 -11.92 4.83
N GLY A 119 16.17 -13.09 4.33
CA GLY A 119 15.36 -14.32 4.38
C GLY A 119 14.47 -14.61 3.16
N LEU A 120 14.13 -13.63 2.31
CA LEU A 120 13.39 -13.90 1.07
C LEU A 120 14.33 -14.48 -0.01
N GLY A 121 15.43 -13.77 -0.26
CA GLY A 121 16.41 -14.09 -1.29
C GLY A 121 15.85 -14.06 -2.74
N PRO A 122 16.70 -14.29 -3.75
CA PRO A 122 16.27 -14.28 -5.15
C PRO A 122 15.16 -15.29 -5.46
N VAL A 123 15.26 -16.50 -4.92
CA VAL A 123 14.26 -17.56 -5.18
C VAL A 123 12.92 -17.24 -4.53
N GLY A 124 12.89 -16.65 -3.33
CA GLY A 124 11.65 -16.19 -2.73
C GLY A 124 11.00 -15.08 -3.54
N ALA A 125 11.78 -14.10 -4.01
CA ALA A 125 11.28 -13.05 -4.89
C ALA A 125 10.66 -13.63 -6.18
N VAL A 126 11.32 -14.61 -6.81
CA VAL A 126 10.79 -15.38 -7.94
C VAL A 126 9.41 -15.98 -7.63
N ARG A 127 9.27 -16.66 -6.49
CA ARG A 127 8.00 -17.30 -6.10
C ARG A 127 6.91 -16.27 -5.83
N GLN A 128 7.21 -15.15 -5.17
CA GLN A 128 6.23 -14.09 -4.97
C GLN A 128 5.80 -13.42 -6.29
N ILE A 129 6.70 -13.26 -7.26
CA ILE A 129 6.32 -12.81 -8.61
C ILE A 129 5.40 -13.83 -9.31
N GLN A 130 5.65 -15.13 -9.14
CA GLN A 130 4.73 -16.15 -9.68
C GLN A 130 3.35 -16.07 -9.02
N ILE A 131 3.28 -15.78 -7.72
CA ILE A 131 2.00 -15.56 -7.01
C ILE A 131 1.24 -14.36 -7.60
N THR A 132 1.91 -13.23 -7.85
CA THR A 132 1.23 -12.05 -8.43
C THR A 132 0.66 -12.35 -9.82
N ARG A 133 1.36 -13.16 -10.63
CA ARG A 133 0.87 -13.64 -11.94
C ARG A 133 -0.34 -14.56 -11.81
N GLN A 134 -0.29 -15.53 -10.91
CA GLN A 134 -1.40 -16.45 -10.65
C GLN A 134 -2.65 -15.70 -10.19
N CYS A 135 -2.48 -14.67 -9.36
CA CYS A 135 -3.55 -13.79 -8.90
C CYS A 135 -3.95 -12.70 -9.92
N ARG A 136 -3.28 -12.61 -11.08
CA ARG A 136 -3.59 -11.65 -12.15
C ARG A 136 -3.62 -10.19 -11.67
N THR A 137 -2.68 -9.81 -10.82
CA THR A 137 -2.57 -8.44 -10.26
C THR A 137 -2.25 -7.36 -11.32
N GLY A 138 -1.84 -7.77 -12.52
CA GLY A 138 -1.38 -6.89 -13.59
C GLY A 138 0.06 -6.40 -13.43
N GLY A 139 0.72 -6.73 -12.32
CA GLY A 139 2.09 -6.32 -12.03
C GLY A 139 2.47 -6.50 -10.56
N PHE A 140 3.66 -6.04 -10.21
CA PHE A 140 4.23 -6.04 -8.86
C PHE A 140 5.25 -4.91 -8.74
N VAL A 141 5.61 -4.55 -7.51
CA VAL A 141 6.70 -3.61 -7.21
C VAL A 141 7.79 -4.35 -6.44
N LEU A 142 9.06 -4.10 -6.73
CA LEU A 142 10.19 -4.61 -5.93
C LEU A 142 10.73 -3.49 -5.04
N TRP A 143 10.96 -3.80 -3.76
CA TRP A 143 11.60 -2.90 -2.79
C TRP A 143 12.54 -3.72 -1.91
N SER A 144 13.79 -3.37 -1.62
CA SER A 144 14.50 -2.15 -1.96
C SER A 144 15.68 -2.44 -2.91
N VAL A 145 16.12 -1.41 -3.62
CA VAL A 145 17.31 -1.43 -4.47
C VAL A 145 18.52 -1.04 -3.62
N TYR A 146 18.95 -1.93 -2.71
CA TYR A 146 20.22 -1.74 -2.00
C TYR A 146 21.35 -2.53 -2.68
N PRO A 147 22.62 -2.09 -2.60
CA PRO A 147 23.76 -2.76 -3.24
C PRO A 147 23.83 -4.27 -2.94
N GLN A 148 23.55 -4.69 -1.71
CA GLN A 148 23.57 -6.10 -1.30
C GLN A 148 22.48 -6.97 -1.98
N TYR A 149 21.48 -6.35 -2.60
CA TYR A 149 20.40 -7.01 -3.31
C TYR A 149 20.50 -6.82 -4.83
N MET A 150 21.52 -6.11 -5.33
CA MET A 150 21.67 -5.83 -6.76
C MET A 150 21.91 -7.10 -7.59
N ASP A 151 22.56 -8.11 -7.01
CA ASP A 151 22.81 -9.40 -7.67
C ASP A 151 21.53 -10.19 -7.96
N ILE A 152 20.42 -9.87 -7.29
CA ILE A 152 19.12 -10.51 -7.52
C ILE A 152 18.55 -10.11 -8.88
N TYR A 153 18.73 -8.85 -9.32
CA TYR A 153 18.08 -8.33 -10.52
C TYR A 153 18.52 -9.03 -11.83
N PRO A 154 19.81 -9.34 -12.05
CA PRO A 154 20.24 -10.15 -13.19
C PRO A 154 19.56 -11.53 -13.24
N HIS A 155 19.31 -12.17 -12.08
CA HIS A 155 18.61 -13.46 -12.04
C HIS A 155 17.12 -13.32 -12.38
N LEU A 156 16.48 -12.24 -11.93
CA LEU A 156 15.10 -11.92 -12.34
C LEU A 156 14.99 -11.65 -13.85
N GLY A 157 16.01 -11.02 -14.44
CA GLY A 157 16.09 -10.71 -15.87
C GLY A 157 16.34 -11.92 -16.77
N LYS A 158 17.05 -12.95 -16.30
CA LYS A 158 17.37 -14.18 -17.07
C LYS A 158 16.20 -15.18 -17.20
N GLY A 159 15.05 -14.89 -16.61
CA GLY A 159 13.88 -15.76 -16.70
C GLY A 159 12.58 -14.99 -16.58
N ILE A 160 12.18 -14.66 -15.35
CA ILE A 160 10.82 -14.20 -15.03
C ILE A 160 10.44 -12.92 -15.76
N LEU A 161 11.34 -11.96 -15.92
CA LEU A 161 11.06 -10.70 -16.62
C LEU A 161 11.30 -10.77 -18.13
N ALA A 162 11.81 -11.89 -18.66
CA ALA A 162 11.95 -12.08 -20.09
C ALA A 162 10.55 -12.14 -20.73
N ARG A 163 10.34 -11.31 -21.74
CA ARG A 163 9.09 -11.26 -22.52
C ARG A 163 9.07 -12.35 -23.57
#